data_AF-A0A0G9L2X7-F1
#
_entry.id   AF-A0A0G9L2X7-F1
#
_cell.length_a   1.000
_cell.length_b   1.000
_cell.length_c   1.000
_cell.angle_alpha   90.00
_cell.angle_beta   90.00
_cell.angle_gamma   90.00
#
_symmetry.space_group_name_H-M   'P 1'
#
loop_
_entity.id
_entity.type
_entity.pdbx_description
1 polymer ?
#
loop_
_entity_poly.entity_id
_entity_poly.type
_entity_poly.pdbx_seq_one_letter_code
_entity_poly.pdbx_strand_id
1 'polypeptide(L)'
;MKVIGKKENIKICILMLGLFGDVLLRTPIIRSIKQNYPNSNITVIVDKIGYDLLYNNPNISNIIIMNRNKSNIIKYIFSKLYTQFRIIFSRYDLIIDLYNGKSSKNMLNFSFVKNKISTQYTNDRNYNFKNNIHLTNQLFQSLYVLDLKQITMSLEPEFFINNKVEKFILNSSVYLKDNDKYLISLGSGDLKKIIDLEKTYQLIEYLYNSYRLIPIVVLNPGQEFLQLELVNKFLIPNNVNYISLDKKSIDEMAVIIKYSKFFIVPDTGLFHMSLSLKTPTFCIFTHTNPKLVEPDNDDIIYKACYIIKEPKEYDVFGLENCTKEISFEDIKNHLDSFLSLIKN
;
A
#
# COMPACT_ATOMS: atom_id res chain seq x y z
N MET A 1 -10.74 26.28 17.47
CA MET A 1 -9.56 25.95 18.30
C MET A 1 -8.42 25.55 17.36
N LYS A 2 -7.33 26.33 17.27
CA LYS A 2 -6.11 25.86 16.60
C LYS A 2 -5.40 24.93 17.57
N VAL A 3 -5.38 23.62 17.29
CA VAL A 3 -4.73 22.60 18.14
C VAL A 3 -3.26 22.92 18.39
N ILE A 4 -2.64 23.68 17.49
CA ILE A 4 -1.26 24.13 17.61
C ILE A 4 -1.25 25.62 17.24
N GLY A 5 -0.76 26.48 18.13
CA GLY A 5 -0.54 27.89 17.82
C GLY A 5 0.38 28.08 16.61
N LYS A 6 0.58 29.31 16.13
CA LYS A 6 1.53 29.65 15.05
C LYS A 6 3.00 29.44 15.48
N LYS A 7 3.37 28.24 15.90
CA LYS A 7 4.76 27.89 16.19
C LYS A 7 5.44 27.61 14.85
N GLU A 8 6.55 28.30 14.57
CA GLU A 8 7.26 28.14 13.30
C GLU A 8 7.85 26.74 13.14
N ASN A 9 8.40 26.16 14.21
CA ASN A 9 8.99 24.81 14.21
C ASN A 9 8.22 23.87 15.15
N ILE A 10 7.23 23.17 14.61
CA ILE A 10 6.42 22.18 15.34
C ILE A 10 7.08 20.81 15.28
N LYS A 11 7.21 20.12 16.42
CA LYS A 11 7.64 18.72 16.48
C LYS A 11 6.42 17.79 16.52
N ILE A 12 6.26 16.98 15.48
CA ILE A 12 5.11 16.08 15.32
C ILE A 12 5.60 14.64 15.39
N CYS A 13 4.97 13.82 16.24
CA CYS A 13 5.16 12.37 16.26
C CYS A 13 3.97 11.67 15.62
N ILE A 14 4.20 10.78 14.65
CA ILE A 14 3.14 10.00 14.01
C ILE A 14 3.36 8.52 14.31
N LEU A 15 2.40 7.87 14.95
CA LEU A 15 2.41 6.43 15.19
C LEU A 15 1.79 5.73 13.97
N MET A 16 2.60 4.96 13.25
CA MET A 16 2.23 4.40 11.95
C MET A 16 2.65 2.93 11.81
N LEU A 17 2.48 2.17 12.90
CA LEU A 17 2.70 0.72 12.91
C LEU A 17 1.67 0.03 11.99
N GLY A 18 1.99 -1.07 11.31
CA GLY A 18 0.99 -1.69 10.45
C GLY A 18 1.55 -2.64 9.40
N LEU A 19 0.64 -3.15 8.58
CA LEU A 19 1.02 -3.94 7.41
C LEU A 19 1.51 -3.01 6.29
N PHE A 20 2.14 -3.61 5.28
CA PHE A 20 2.73 -2.90 4.14
C PHE A 20 1.75 -1.91 3.47
N GLY A 21 0.54 -2.37 3.14
CA GLY A 21 -0.48 -1.53 2.48
C GLY A 21 -0.97 -0.38 3.36
N ASP A 22 -1.23 -0.66 4.64
CA ASP A 22 -1.66 0.36 5.60
C ASP A 22 -0.66 1.50 5.74
N VAL A 23 0.65 1.18 5.72
CA VAL A 23 1.71 2.20 5.79
C VAL A 23 1.63 3.12 4.57
N LEU A 24 1.50 2.56 3.36
CA LEU A 24 1.39 3.34 2.13
C LEU A 24 0.12 4.20 2.11
N LEU A 25 -1.03 3.66 2.49
CA LEU A 25 -2.31 4.40 2.56
C LEU A 25 -2.28 5.58 3.54
N ARG A 26 -1.33 5.61 4.49
CA ARG A 26 -1.15 6.69 5.46
C ARG A 26 -0.13 7.73 5.02
N THR A 27 0.70 7.45 4.02
CA THR A 27 1.68 8.42 3.50
C THR A 27 1.06 9.75 3.01
N PRO A 28 -0.15 9.79 2.42
CA PRO A 28 -0.75 11.07 2.03
C PRO A 28 -1.03 11.99 3.22
N ILE A 29 -1.28 11.43 4.40
CA ILE A 29 -1.44 12.18 5.64
C ILE A 29 -0.14 12.92 5.98
N ILE A 30 1.01 12.25 5.84
CA ILE A 30 2.33 12.83 6.10
C ILE A 30 2.60 13.98 5.13
N ARG A 31 2.37 13.77 3.83
CA ARG A 31 2.47 14.83 2.80
C ARG A 31 1.61 16.04 3.15
N SER A 32 0.33 15.82 3.43
CA SER A 32 -0.62 16.90 3.72
C SER A 32 -0.23 17.68 4.97
N ILE A 33 0.22 17.00 6.03
CA ILE A 33 0.71 17.67 7.25
C ILE A 33 1.97 18.49 6.93
N LYS A 34 2.91 17.93 6.17
CA LYS A 34 4.15 18.63 5.81
C LYS A 34 3.89 19.86 4.94
N GLN A 35 2.94 19.79 4.01
CA GLN A 35 2.54 20.94 3.18
C GLN A 35 1.80 22.02 4.00
N ASN A 36 0.99 21.63 5.00
CA ASN A 36 0.32 22.58 5.88
C ASN A 36 1.27 23.21 6.92
N TYR A 37 2.29 22.46 7.34
CA TYR A 37 3.34 22.90 8.26
C TYR A 37 4.74 22.64 7.68
N PRO A 38 5.21 23.46 6.71
CA PRO A 38 6.46 23.21 5.97
C PRO A 38 7.70 23.06 6.85
N ASN A 39 7.76 23.83 7.94
CA ASN A 39 8.88 23.86 8.88
C ASN A 39 8.74 22.82 10.01
N SER A 40 7.73 21.95 9.97
CA SER A 40 7.56 20.89 10.97
C SER A 40 8.68 19.84 10.89
N ASN A 41 9.06 19.34 12.07
CA ASN A 41 9.93 18.17 12.22
C ASN A 41 9.04 16.96 12.52
N ILE A 42 8.90 16.08 11.54
CA ILE A 42 8.02 14.91 11.62
C ILE A 42 8.85 13.68 11.95
N THR A 43 8.61 13.10 13.13
CA THR A 43 9.11 11.77 13.48
C THR A 43 8.01 10.74 13.27
N VAL A 44 8.29 9.67 12.55
CA VAL A 44 7.36 8.52 12.45
C VAL A 44 7.85 7.34 13.27
N ILE A 45 6.93 6.63 13.91
CA ILE A 45 7.20 5.39 14.64
C ILE A 45 6.54 4.24 13.89
N VAL A 46 7.38 3.31 13.43
CA VAL A 46 7.01 2.23 12.52
C VAL A 46 7.62 0.91 12.97
N ASP A 47 7.13 -0.20 12.43
CA ASP A 47 7.84 -1.47 12.47
C ASP A 47 8.90 -1.53 11.34
N LYS A 48 9.60 -2.66 11.24
CA LYS A 48 10.67 -2.84 10.25
C LYS A 48 10.16 -2.65 8.80
N ILE A 49 8.97 -3.19 8.49
CA ILE A 49 8.36 -3.05 7.16
C ILE A 49 8.06 -1.57 6.88
N GLY A 50 7.48 -0.86 7.84
CA GLY A 50 7.24 0.58 7.67
C GLY A 50 8.53 1.40 7.52
N TYR A 51 9.64 1.02 8.16
CA TYR A 51 10.93 1.67 7.92
C TYR A 51 11.38 1.49 6.46
N ASP A 52 11.34 0.26 5.96
CA ASP A 52 11.77 -0.06 4.60
C ASP A 52 10.91 0.64 3.54
N LEU A 53 9.68 1.03 3.89
CA LEU A 53 8.79 1.80 3.01
C LEU A 53 9.04 3.32 3.02
N LEU A 54 9.61 3.86 4.09
CA LEU A 54 9.56 5.30 4.37
C LEU A 54 10.92 5.96 4.52
N TYR A 55 12.00 5.19 4.59
CA TYR A 55 13.32 5.73 4.92
C TYR A 55 13.85 6.79 3.93
N ASN A 56 13.34 6.80 2.69
CA ASN A 56 13.64 7.81 1.67
C ASN A 56 12.57 8.91 1.55
N ASN A 57 11.53 8.92 2.38
CA ASN A 57 10.44 9.89 2.26
C ASN A 57 10.91 11.28 2.73
N PRO A 58 10.93 12.31 1.86
CA PRO A 58 11.45 13.64 2.18
C PRO A 58 10.57 14.43 3.15
N ASN A 59 9.32 14.01 3.34
CA ASN A 59 8.40 14.64 4.29
C ASN A 59 8.70 14.24 5.75
N ILE A 60 9.56 13.23 5.96
CA ILE A 60 9.88 12.66 7.27
C ILE A 60 11.27 13.11 7.71
N SER A 61 11.38 13.63 8.93
CA SER A 61 12.64 14.09 9.50
C SER A 61 13.37 12.98 10.26
N ASN A 62 12.64 12.09 10.93
CA ASN A 62 13.21 11.00 11.72
C ASN A 62 12.31 9.76 11.69
N ILE A 63 12.92 8.57 11.75
CA ILE A 63 12.20 7.31 11.88
C ILE A 63 12.66 6.57 13.14
N ILE A 64 11.70 6.10 13.94
CA ILE A 64 11.95 5.22 15.08
C ILE A 64 11.36 3.85 14.76
N ILE A 65 12.23 2.83 14.74
CA ILE A 65 11.82 1.44 14.51
C ILE A 65 11.43 0.81 15.85
N MET A 66 10.20 0.32 15.94
CA MET A 66 9.72 -0.47 17.05
C MET A 66 9.60 -1.94 16.63
N ASN A 67 10.34 -2.83 17.29
CA ASN A 67 10.20 -4.25 17.10
C ASN A 67 8.88 -4.74 17.70
N ARG A 68 8.01 -5.29 16.86
CA ARG A 68 6.69 -5.81 17.24
C ARG A 68 6.63 -7.34 17.29
N ASN A 69 7.72 -8.02 16.97
CA ASN A 69 7.77 -9.47 16.98
C ASN A 69 7.75 -10.00 18.42
N LYS A 70 6.64 -10.64 18.80
CA LYS A 70 6.43 -11.20 20.14
C LYS A 70 7.12 -12.55 20.35
N SER A 71 7.65 -13.19 19.31
CA SER A 71 8.41 -14.44 19.47
C SER A 71 9.67 -14.24 20.34
N ASN A 72 10.24 -13.04 20.31
CA ASN A 72 11.27 -12.61 21.25
C ASN A 72 10.72 -11.53 22.18
N ILE A 73 10.07 -11.97 23.27
CA ILE A 73 9.37 -11.08 24.20
C ILE A 73 10.29 -10.03 24.83
N ILE A 74 11.55 -10.38 25.13
CA ILE A 74 12.54 -9.48 25.72
C ILE A 74 12.85 -8.34 24.75
N LYS A 75 13.15 -8.67 23.48
CA LYS A 75 13.39 -7.66 22.43
C LYS A 75 12.17 -6.77 22.20
N TYR A 76 10.97 -7.34 22.21
CA TYR A 76 9.72 -6.58 22.09
C TYR A 76 9.53 -5.59 23.25
N ILE A 77 9.65 -6.05 24.51
CA ILE A 77 9.48 -5.20 25.70
C ILE A 77 10.54 -4.09 25.71
N PHE A 78 11.81 -4.44 25.49
CA PHE A 78 12.90 -3.47 25.45
C PHE A 78 12.67 -2.43 24.37
N SER A 79 12.31 -2.84 23.15
CA SER A 79 12.02 -1.93 22.04
C SER A 79 10.84 -1.01 22.35
N LYS A 80 9.78 -1.54 22.99
CA LYS A 80 8.62 -0.76 23.40
C LYS A 80 8.96 0.29 24.45
N LEU A 81 9.69 -0.09 25.50
CA LEU A 81 10.13 0.84 26.54
C LEU A 81 11.08 1.90 25.99
N TYR A 82 12.07 1.49 25.19
CA TYR A 82 12.98 2.40 24.50
C TYR A 82 12.23 3.43 23.65
N THR A 83 11.25 2.97 22.86
CA THR A 83 10.40 3.83 22.03
C THR A 83 9.56 4.78 22.90
N GLN A 84 8.99 4.31 24.01
CA GLN A 84 8.22 5.14 24.93
C GLN A 84 9.08 6.24 25.55
N PHE A 85 10.28 5.90 26.03
CA PHE A 85 11.20 6.90 26.58
C PHE A 85 11.59 7.93 25.52
N ARG A 86 11.87 7.51 24.28
CA ARG A 86 12.13 8.45 23.18
C ARG A 86 10.96 9.39 22.95
N ILE A 87 9.71 8.91 22.99
CA ILE A 87 8.53 9.77 22.87
C ILE A 87 8.51 10.83 23.98
N ILE A 88 8.68 10.42 25.23
CA ILE A 88 8.64 11.30 26.41
C ILE A 88 9.75 12.35 26.35
N PHE A 89 10.99 11.94 26.07
CA PHE A 89 12.15 12.85 26.08
C PHE A 89 12.24 13.75 24.84
N SER A 90 11.58 13.41 23.73
CA SER A 90 11.60 14.23 22.51
C SER A 90 10.76 15.51 22.61
N ARG A 91 9.87 15.62 23.62
CA ARG A 91 9.01 16.77 23.87
C ARG A 91 8.23 17.21 22.62
N TYR A 92 7.49 16.28 22.02
CA TYR A 92 6.64 16.56 20.86
C TYR A 92 5.54 17.57 21.20
N ASP A 93 5.19 18.44 20.24
CA ASP A 93 4.09 19.39 20.35
C ASP A 93 2.74 18.73 20.03
N LEU A 94 2.77 17.73 19.14
CA LEU A 94 1.63 16.95 18.69
C LEU A 94 2.04 15.48 18.53
N ILE A 95 1.17 14.58 18.94
CA ILE A 95 1.26 13.16 18.58
C ILE A 95 -0.04 12.70 17.89
N ILE A 96 0.10 12.04 16.75
CA ILE A 96 -0.99 11.52 15.93
C ILE A 96 -0.87 10.00 15.88
N ASP A 97 -1.89 9.28 16.34
CA ASP A 97 -1.99 7.83 16.18
C ASP A 97 -2.80 7.48 14.94
N LEU A 98 -2.11 7.10 13.86
CA LEU A 98 -2.73 6.59 12.61
C LEU A 98 -2.93 5.06 12.64
N TYR A 99 -2.35 4.36 13.61
CA TYR A 99 -2.50 2.90 13.74
C TYR A 99 -3.77 2.53 14.52
N ASN A 100 -4.10 3.31 15.55
CA ASN A 100 -5.28 3.16 16.41
C ASN A 100 -5.41 1.79 17.10
N GLY A 101 -4.32 1.04 17.23
CA GLY A 101 -4.29 -0.24 17.93
C GLY A 101 -4.06 -0.08 19.44
N LYS A 102 -4.34 -1.13 20.23
CA LYS A 102 -4.16 -1.11 21.70
C LYS A 102 -2.75 -0.66 22.12
N SER A 103 -1.71 -1.09 21.39
CA SER A 103 -0.33 -0.73 21.75
C SER A 103 -0.02 0.74 21.48
N SER A 104 -0.48 1.32 20.36
CA SER A 104 -0.24 2.73 20.03
C SER A 104 -1.06 3.65 20.92
N LYS A 105 -2.31 3.29 21.24
CA LYS A 105 -3.13 4.01 22.24
C LYS A 105 -2.44 4.11 23.60
N ASN A 106 -1.82 3.02 24.06
CA ASN A 106 -1.04 3.07 25.29
C ASN A 106 0.15 4.04 25.16
N MET A 107 0.87 4.00 24.04
CA MET A 107 1.99 4.92 23.82
C MET A 107 1.55 6.39 23.77
N LEU A 108 0.41 6.64 23.12
CA LEU A 108 -0.26 7.94 23.05
C LEU A 108 -0.63 8.44 24.46
N ASN A 109 -1.23 7.59 25.28
CA ASN A 109 -1.63 7.92 26.65
C ASN A 109 -0.41 8.23 27.54
N PHE A 110 0.64 7.40 27.50
CA PHE A 110 1.86 7.57 28.29
C PHE A 110 2.88 8.56 27.70
N SER A 111 2.54 9.28 26.63
CA SER A 111 3.44 10.25 26.00
C SER A 111 3.61 11.54 26.80
N PHE A 112 2.67 11.88 27.69
CA PHE A 112 2.55 13.17 28.38
C PHE A 112 2.49 14.41 27.45
N VAL A 113 2.32 14.22 26.14
CA VAL A 113 2.17 15.30 25.17
C VAL A 113 0.80 15.97 25.36
N LYS A 114 0.72 17.30 25.29
CA LYS A 114 -0.52 18.04 25.50
C LYS A 114 -1.55 17.79 24.38
N ASN A 115 -1.11 17.87 23.12
CA ASN A 115 -1.99 17.71 21.96
C ASN A 115 -1.85 16.29 21.40
N LYS A 116 -2.97 15.57 21.37
CA LYS A 116 -3.02 14.17 20.92
C LYS A 116 -4.20 14.00 19.98
N ILE A 117 -3.99 13.32 18.87
CA ILE A 117 -5.05 12.91 17.96
C ILE A 117 -4.94 11.39 17.78
N SER A 118 -6.05 10.67 17.93
CA SER A 118 -6.15 9.25 17.57
C SER A 118 -7.14 9.14 16.45
N THR A 119 -6.73 8.61 15.30
CA THR A 119 -7.65 8.43 14.19
C THR A 119 -8.57 7.26 14.47
N GLN A 120 -9.85 7.41 14.17
CA GLN A 120 -10.83 6.33 14.23
C GLN A 120 -11.73 6.45 13.02
N TYR A 121 -12.28 5.32 12.58
CA TYR A 121 -13.32 5.36 11.57
C TYR A 121 -14.50 6.14 12.12
N THR A 122 -14.97 7.11 11.35
CA THR A 122 -16.01 8.04 11.78
C THR A 122 -16.99 8.29 10.64
N ASN A 123 -18.25 8.49 11.03
CA ASN A 123 -19.29 8.98 10.12
C ASN A 123 -19.28 10.50 10.01
N ASP A 124 -18.41 11.19 10.76
CA ASP A 124 -18.26 12.64 10.69
C ASP A 124 -17.76 13.06 9.30
N ARG A 125 -18.43 14.04 8.72
CA ARG A 125 -18.13 14.58 7.39
C ARG A 125 -17.59 16.00 7.50
N ASN A 126 -16.48 16.15 8.21
CA ASN A 126 -15.83 17.44 8.43
C ASN A 126 -15.18 17.98 7.16
N TYR A 127 -14.63 17.09 6.33
CA TYR A 127 -14.17 17.37 4.98
C TYR A 127 -15.13 16.79 3.95
N ASN A 128 -15.21 17.42 2.78
CA ASN A 128 -16.10 16.99 1.71
C ASN A 128 -15.33 16.15 0.68
N PHE A 129 -15.29 14.83 0.89
CA PHE A 129 -14.69 13.90 -0.07
C PHE A 129 -15.75 13.26 -0.98
N LYS A 130 -15.40 13.04 -2.25
CA LYS A 130 -16.24 12.28 -3.22
C LYS A 130 -16.51 10.86 -2.72
N ASN A 131 -15.46 10.20 -2.22
CA ASN A 131 -15.53 8.87 -1.61
C ASN A 131 -15.16 8.98 -0.11
N ASN A 132 -16.17 9.10 0.76
CA ASN A 132 -15.96 9.20 2.21
C ASN A 132 -15.62 7.86 2.89
N ILE A 133 -15.81 6.72 2.21
CA ILE A 133 -15.51 5.39 2.75
C ILE A 133 -14.06 4.98 2.48
N HIS A 134 -13.36 5.65 1.56
CA HIS A 134 -11.94 5.42 1.31
C HIS A 134 -11.12 5.57 2.60
N LEU A 135 -10.24 4.59 2.88
CA LEU A 135 -9.54 4.48 4.15
C LEU A 135 -8.69 5.72 4.47
N THR A 136 -8.00 6.29 3.48
CA THR A 136 -7.22 7.53 3.67
C THR A 136 -8.11 8.74 3.92
N ASN A 137 -9.31 8.81 3.32
CA ASN A 137 -10.25 9.92 3.58
C ASN A 137 -10.82 9.83 4.99
N GLN A 138 -11.11 8.62 5.48
CA GLN A 138 -11.47 8.38 6.88
C GLN A 138 -10.39 8.86 7.86
N LEU A 139 -9.11 8.66 7.52
CA LEU A 139 -8.01 9.20 8.31
C LEU A 139 -7.98 10.73 8.27
N PHE A 140 -8.19 11.35 7.11
CA PHE A 140 -8.31 12.81 7.01
C PHE A 140 -9.49 13.37 7.83
N GLN A 141 -10.66 12.72 7.81
CA GLN A 141 -11.82 13.14 8.62
C GLN A 141 -11.48 13.24 10.11
N SER A 142 -10.68 12.31 10.62
CA SER A 142 -10.20 12.31 12.01
C SER A 142 -9.21 13.45 12.34
N LEU A 143 -8.66 14.10 11.32
CA LEU A 143 -7.65 15.17 11.44
C LEU A 143 -8.23 16.56 11.19
N TYR A 144 -9.56 16.72 11.16
CA TYR A 144 -10.23 18.00 10.90
C TYR A 144 -9.78 19.14 11.81
N VAL A 145 -9.40 18.83 13.06
CA VAL A 145 -8.90 19.81 14.04
C VAL A 145 -7.57 20.47 13.65
N LEU A 146 -6.86 19.91 12.67
CA LEU A 146 -5.65 20.49 12.10
C LEU A 146 -5.93 21.49 10.98
N ASP A 147 -7.19 21.59 10.51
CA ASP A 147 -7.60 22.49 9.43
C ASP A 147 -6.70 22.36 8.19
N LEU A 148 -6.54 21.11 7.73
CA LEU A 148 -5.73 20.79 6.56
C LEU A 148 -6.42 21.31 5.31
N LYS A 149 -5.64 21.91 4.41
CA LYS A 149 -6.17 22.43 3.15
C LYS A 149 -6.61 21.27 2.26
N GLN A 150 -7.84 21.32 1.73
CA GLN A 150 -8.39 20.26 0.86
C GLN A 150 -7.47 19.91 -0.32
N ILE A 151 -6.82 20.91 -0.92
CA ILE A 151 -5.90 20.73 -2.06
C ILE A 151 -4.69 19.83 -1.73
N THR A 152 -4.33 19.67 -0.46
CA THR A 152 -3.18 18.85 -0.03
C THR A 152 -3.59 17.41 0.32
N MET A 153 -4.90 17.11 0.34
CA MET A 153 -5.47 15.82 0.76
C MET A 153 -5.72 14.86 -0.41
N SER A 154 -4.71 14.64 -1.25
CA SER A 154 -4.74 13.63 -2.31
C SER A 154 -4.74 12.21 -1.72
N LEU A 155 -5.43 11.25 -2.35
CA LEU A 155 -5.41 9.84 -1.94
C LEU A 155 -4.17 9.07 -2.40
N GLU A 156 -3.39 9.64 -3.32
CA GLU A 156 -2.26 8.97 -3.96
C GLU A 156 -1.18 8.62 -2.93
N PRO A 157 -0.90 7.32 -2.68
CA PRO A 157 0.16 6.89 -1.80
C PRO A 157 1.53 7.35 -2.33
N GLU A 158 2.53 7.48 -1.45
CA GLU A 158 3.88 7.89 -1.82
C GLU A 158 4.90 6.81 -1.48
N PHE A 159 5.77 6.50 -2.43
CA PHE A 159 6.96 5.69 -2.20
C PHE A 159 8.15 6.33 -2.92
N PHE A 160 9.27 6.46 -2.21
CA PHE A 160 10.47 7.11 -2.73
C PHE A 160 11.57 6.07 -2.91
N ILE A 161 11.83 5.70 -4.16
CA ILE A 161 12.85 4.71 -4.51
C ILE A 161 14.25 5.25 -4.18
N ASN A 162 15.13 4.37 -3.68
CA ASN A 162 16.54 4.68 -3.59
C ASN A 162 17.19 4.84 -4.98
N ASN A 163 17.65 6.05 -5.30
CA ASN A 163 18.30 6.36 -6.59
C ASN A 163 19.47 5.43 -6.96
N LYS A 164 20.22 4.90 -5.98
CA LYS A 164 21.32 3.96 -6.26
C LYS A 164 20.78 2.59 -6.69
N VAL A 165 19.72 2.10 -6.03
CA VAL A 165 19.06 0.84 -6.38
C VAL A 165 18.40 0.97 -7.75
N GLU A 166 17.72 2.09 -8.02
CA GLU A 166 17.11 2.36 -9.32
C GLU A 166 18.12 2.28 -10.47
N LYS A 167 19.24 3.00 -10.36
CA LYS A 167 20.31 2.96 -11.37
C LYS A 167 20.91 1.56 -11.53
N PHE A 168 21.12 0.84 -10.42
CA PHE A 168 21.67 -0.51 -10.46
C PHE A 168 20.75 -1.48 -11.22
N ILE A 169 19.45 -1.48 -10.90
CA ILE A 169 18.47 -2.37 -11.54
C ILE A 169 18.28 -2.01 -13.02
N LEU A 170 18.20 -0.74 -13.38
CA LEU A 170 18.07 -0.34 -14.79
C LEU A 170 19.26 -0.77 -15.65
N ASN A 171 20.47 -0.77 -15.10
CA ASN A 171 21.68 -1.18 -15.81
C ASN A 171 21.84 -2.72 -15.91
N SER A 172 21.38 -3.45 -14.89
CA SER A 172 21.64 -4.89 -14.76
C SER A 172 20.47 -5.78 -15.15
N SER A 173 19.24 -5.25 -15.15
CA SER A 173 18.05 -6.07 -15.28
C SER A 173 17.70 -6.41 -16.73
N VAL A 174 17.54 -7.71 -16.99
CA VAL A 174 16.97 -8.23 -18.25
C VAL A 174 15.44 -8.08 -18.29
N TYR A 175 14.81 -7.80 -17.14
CA TYR A 175 13.35 -7.74 -17.00
C TYR A 175 12.73 -6.52 -17.69
N LEU A 176 13.49 -5.43 -17.84
CA LEU A 176 12.96 -4.09 -18.15
C LEU A 176 13.36 -3.55 -19.53
N LYS A 177 14.01 -4.36 -20.37
CA LYS A 177 14.54 -3.90 -21.67
C LYS A 177 13.54 -4.00 -22.82
N ASP A 178 12.50 -4.82 -22.68
CA ASP A 178 11.59 -5.17 -23.77
C ASP A 178 10.13 -4.80 -23.42
N ASN A 179 9.41 -4.25 -24.40
CA ASN A 179 8.02 -3.79 -24.25
C ASN A 179 6.98 -4.92 -24.32
N ASP A 180 7.43 -6.17 -24.35
CA ASP A 180 6.62 -7.37 -24.38
C ASP A 180 6.43 -7.99 -22.99
N LYS A 181 7.05 -7.44 -21.94
CA LYS A 181 6.94 -7.97 -20.58
C LYS A 181 5.98 -7.17 -19.72
N TYR A 182 5.27 -7.88 -18.85
CA TYR A 182 4.45 -7.30 -17.79
C TYR A 182 4.71 -8.02 -16.47
N LEU A 183 4.40 -7.36 -15.37
CA LEU A 183 4.59 -7.93 -14.05
C LEU A 183 3.29 -8.57 -13.57
N ILE A 184 3.39 -9.71 -12.89
CA ILE A 184 2.25 -10.33 -12.21
C ILE A 184 2.65 -10.83 -10.83
N SER A 185 1.89 -10.44 -9.81
CA SER A 185 2.02 -11.02 -8.46
C SER A 185 0.80 -11.84 -8.13
N LEU A 186 1.02 -12.96 -7.43
CA LEU A 186 -0.01 -13.93 -7.06
C LEU A 186 -0.39 -13.82 -5.58
N GLY A 187 0.53 -13.32 -4.75
CA GLY A 187 0.42 -13.38 -3.30
C GLY A 187 -0.35 -12.21 -2.68
N SER A 188 -1.05 -12.52 -1.59
CA SER A 188 -1.68 -11.54 -0.71
C SER A 188 -1.57 -11.99 0.74
N GLY A 189 -1.66 -11.03 1.67
CA GLY A 189 -1.59 -11.31 3.11
C GLY A 189 -2.67 -12.25 3.63
N ASP A 190 -3.78 -12.41 2.90
CA ASP A 190 -4.81 -13.40 3.17
C ASP A 190 -5.06 -14.24 1.89
N LEU A 191 -5.05 -15.57 2.01
CA LEU A 191 -5.30 -16.48 0.90
C LEU A 191 -6.69 -16.29 0.26
N LYS A 192 -7.66 -15.75 1.00
CA LYS A 192 -8.99 -15.41 0.46
C LYS A 192 -8.93 -14.31 -0.61
N LYS A 193 -7.87 -13.50 -0.61
CA LYS A 193 -7.62 -12.41 -1.55
C LYS A 193 -6.96 -12.85 -2.86
N ILE A 194 -6.71 -14.16 -3.02
CA ILE A 194 -5.99 -14.75 -4.15
C ILE A 194 -7.00 -15.52 -5.01
N ILE A 195 -7.00 -15.29 -6.33
CA ILE A 195 -7.79 -16.07 -7.28
C ILE A 195 -7.15 -17.44 -7.52
N ASP A 196 -7.93 -18.37 -8.09
CA ASP A 196 -7.41 -19.67 -8.51
C ASP A 196 -6.23 -19.53 -9.48
N LEU A 197 -5.23 -20.41 -9.34
CA LEU A 197 -4.09 -20.46 -10.23
C LEU A 197 -4.49 -20.85 -11.66
N GLU A 198 -5.55 -21.64 -11.84
CA GLU A 198 -6.10 -21.96 -13.16
C GLU A 198 -6.61 -20.71 -13.87
N LYS A 199 -7.33 -19.83 -13.17
CA LYS A 199 -7.80 -18.55 -13.72
C LYS A 199 -6.65 -17.59 -14.00
N THR A 200 -5.64 -17.60 -13.12
CA THR A 200 -4.39 -16.85 -13.34
C THR A 200 -3.70 -17.33 -14.62
N TYR A 201 -3.62 -18.65 -14.83
CA TYR A 201 -3.08 -19.23 -16.05
C TYR A 201 -3.88 -18.83 -17.29
N GLN A 202 -5.21 -18.93 -17.27
CA GLN A 202 -6.06 -18.52 -18.40
C GLN A 202 -5.83 -17.06 -18.80
N LEU A 203 -5.65 -16.18 -17.81
CA LEU A 203 -5.29 -14.78 -18.03
C LEU A 203 -3.91 -14.63 -18.67
N ILE A 204 -2.90 -15.35 -18.18
CA ILE A 204 -1.55 -15.36 -18.75
C ILE A 204 -1.58 -15.89 -20.19
N GLU A 205 -2.25 -17.02 -20.42
CA GLU A 205 -2.40 -17.66 -21.73
C GLU A 205 -3.08 -16.72 -22.73
N TYR A 206 -4.14 -16.04 -22.33
CA TYR A 206 -4.81 -15.04 -23.16
C TYR A 206 -3.87 -13.89 -23.55
N LEU A 207 -3.11 -13.35 -22.59
CA LEU A 207 -2.14 -12.27 -22.83
C LEU A 207 -1.00 -12.72 -23.76
N TYR A 208 -0.53 -13.95 -23.58
CA TYR A 208 0.52 -14.54 -24.39
C TYR A 208 0.07 -14.77 -25.84
N ASN A 209 -1.09 -15.40 -26.03
CA ASN A 209 -1.60 -15.75 -27.36
C ASN A 209 -2.07 -14.53 -28.15
N SER A 210 -2.76 -13.59 -27.50
CA SER A 210 -3.40 -12.45 -28.16
C SER A 210 -2.48 -11.25 -28.33
N TYR A 211 -1.54 -11.06 -27.40
CA TYR A 211 -0.70 -9.85 -27.35
C TYR A 211 0.80 -10.14 -27.35
N ARG A 212 1.22 -11.41 -27.38
CA ARG A 212 2.63 -11.84 -27.30
C ARG A 212 3.33 -11.31 -26.05
N LEU A 213 2.59 -11.16 -24.95
CA LEU A 213 3.12 -10.63 -23.70
C LEU A 213 3.64 -11.75 -22.80
N ILE A 214 4.82 -11.53 -22.23
CA ILE A 214 5.53 -12.48 -21.36
C ILE A 214 5.37 -12.05 -19.89
N PRO A 215 4.83 -12.90 -19.00
CA PRO A 215 4.73 -12.59 -17.58
C PRO A 215 6.10 -12.66 -16.88
N ILE A 216 6.39 -11.63 -16.10
CA ILE A 216 7.37 -11.67 -15.01
C ILE A 216 6.59 -12.04 -13.74
N VAL A 217 6.73 -13.28 -13.28
CA VAL A 217 5.97 -13.82 -12.16
C VAL A 217 6.70 -13.53 -10.86
N VAL A 218 6.10 -12.80 -9.93
CA VAL A 218 6.69 -12.41 -8.65
C VAL A 218 6.69 -13.58 -7.65
N LEU A 219 7.85 -13.86 -7.05
CA LEU A 219 7.95 -14.72 -5.87
C LEU A 219 7.53 -13.94 -4.62
N ASN A 220 6.44 -14.38 -4.00
CA ASN A 220 5.88 -13.74 -2.81
C ASN A 220 6.46 -14.37 -1.54
N PRO A 221 7.18 -13.62 -0.67
CA PRO A 221 7.80 -14.20 0.52
C PRO A 221 6.79 -14.88 1.45
N GLY A 222 7.02 -16.15 1.80
CA GLY A 222 6.12 -17.00 2.58
C GLY A 222 4.96 -17.62 1.78
N GLN A 223 4.88 -17.32 0.48
CA GLN A 223 3.90 -17.87 -0.47
C GLN A 223 4.60 -18.30 -1.77
N GLU A 224 5.85 -18.76 -1.67
CA GLU A 224 6.68 -19.17 -2.81
C GLU A 224 6.03 -20.30 -3.62
N PHE A 225 5.23 -21.14 -2.95
CA PHE A 225 4.47 -22.23 -3.58
C PHE A 225 3.55 -21.75 -4.71
N LEU A 226 3.01 -20.52 -4.66
CA LEU A 226 2.11 -20.01 -5.71
C LEU A 226 2.82 -19.88 -7.06
N GLN A 227 4.02 -19.30 -7.07
CA GLN A 227 4.83 -19.16 -8.29
C GLN A 227 5.25 -20.53 -8.80
N LEU A 228 5.76 -21.40 -7.90
CA LEU A 228 6.21 -22.74 -8.27
C LEU A 228 5.08 -23.59 -8.86
N GLU A 229 3.89 -23.53 -8.25
CA GLU A 229 2.72 -24.28 -8.72
C GLU A 229 2.20 -23.77 -10.06
N LEU A 230 2.07 -22.44 -10.22
CA LEU A 230 1.68 -21.83 -11.50
C LEU A 230 2.63 -22.25 -12.63
N VAL A 231 3.94 -22.15 -12.37
CA VAL A 231 4.98 -22.46 -13.35
C VAL A 231 4.96 -23.94 -13.72
N ASN A 232 5.02 -24.84 -12.73
CA ASN A 232 5.22 -26.27 -12.97
C ASN A 232 3.96 -26.97 -13.46
N LYS A 233 2.76 -26.54 -13.01
CA LYS A 233 1.50 -27.18 -13.41
C LYS A 233 0.92 -26.60 -14.69
N PHE A 234 1.17 -25.33 -14.99
CA PHE A 234 0.50 -24.64 -16.08
C PHE A 234 1.46 -24.07 -17.14
N LEU A 235 2.45 -23.26 -16.76
CA LEU A 235 3.26 -22.54 -17.76
C LEU A 235 4.21 -23.46 -18.53
N ILE A 236 4.96 -24.33 -17.84
CA ILE A 236 5.89 -25.28 -18.48
C ILE A 236 5.13 -26.30 -19.35
N PRO A 237 4.09 -27.00 -18.86
CA PRO A 237 3.40 -28.02 -19.67
C PRO A 237 2.73 -27.46 -20.93
N ASN A 238 2.34 -26.18 -20.91
CA ASN A 238 1.67 -25.52 -22.04
C ASN A 238 2.62 -24.65 -22.89
N ASN A 239 3.95 -24.75 -22.70
CA ASN A 239 4.96 -24.02 -23.47
C ASN A 239 4.76 -22.49 -23.49
N VAL A 240 4.30 -21.91 -22.38
CA VAL A 240 4.17 -20.46 -22.22
C VAL A 240 5.51 -19.90 -21.73
N ASN A 241 6.10 -18.96 -22.46
CA ASN A 241 7.31 -18.28 -22.01
C ASN A 241 7.01 -17.43 -20.77
N TYR A 242 7.90 -17.45 -19.78
CA TYR A 242 7.76 -16.67 -18.56
C TYR A 242 9.13 -16.31 -18.00
N ILE A 243 9.14 -15.39 -17.04
CA ILE A 243 10.31 -15.05 -16.24
C ILE A 243 9.95 -15.22 -14.77
N SER A 244 10.64 -16.11 -14.06
CA SER A 244 10.55 -16.17 -12.59
C SER A 244 11.34 -15.03 -11.98
N LEU A 245 10.66 -14.18 -11.21
CA LEU A 245 11.32 -13.16 -10.42
C LEU A 245 11.59 -13.70 -9.01
N ASP A 246 12.87 -13.82 -8.68
CA ASP A 246 13.33 -14.21 -7.35
C ASP A 246 12.96 -13.16 -6.29
N LYS A 247 13.17 -13.51 -5.02
CA LYS A 247 12.99 -12.59 -3.90
C LYS A 247 13.79 -11.29 -4.11
N LYS A 248 13.10 -10.15 -4.03
CA LYS A 248 13.68 -8.81 -4.11
C LYS A 248 13.50 -8.03 -2.81
N SER A 249 14.38 -7.07 -2.57
CA SER A 249 14.15 -6.02 -1.57
C SER A 249 13.00 -5.10 -2.00
N ILE A 250 12.49 -4.30 -1.07
CA ILE A 250 11.36 -3.39 -1.32
C ILE A 250 11.71 -2.36 -2.40
N ASP A 251 12.92 -1.76 -2.38
CA ASP A 251 13.35 -0.83 -3.43
C ASP A 251 13.52 -1.52 -4.80
N GLU A 252 14.14 -2.70 -4.85
CA GLU A 252 14.29 -3.42 -6.12
C GLU A 252 12.93 -3.79 -6.71
N MET A 253 11.98 -4.22 -5.87
CA MET A 253 10.62 -4.52 -6.30
C MET A 253 9.91 -3.25 -6.80
N ALA A 254 10.08 -2.12 -6.11
CA ALA A 254 9.54 -0.85 -6.53
C ALA A 254 10.10 -0.40 -7.90
N VAL A 255 11.40 -0.58 -8.15
CA VAL A 255 11.98 -0.28 -9.47
C VAL A 255 11.36 -1.17 -10.54
N ILE A 256 11.26 -2.47 -10.30
CA ILE A 256 10.67 -3.39 -11.28
C ILE A 256 9.20 -3.03 -11.55
N ILE A 257 8.40 -2.72 -10.52
CA ILE A 257 7.01 -2.25 -10.69
C ILE A 257 6.98 -0.97 -11.51
N LYS A 258 7.79 0.05 -11.16
CA LYS A 258 7.81 1.36 -11.82
C LYS A 258 8.07 1.28 -13.32
N TYR A 259 8.96 0.39 -13.74
CA TYR A 259 9.36 0.25 -15.14
C TYR A 259 8.68 -0.92 -15.88
N SER A 260 7.75 -1.61 -15.23
CA SER A 260 6.92 -2.62 -15.90
C SER A 260 5.86 -1.95 -16.77
N LYS A 261 5.56 -2.54 -17.94
CA LYS A 261 4.52 -2.04 -18.86
C LYS A 261 3.17 -1.84 -18.17
N PHE A 262 2.80 -2.83 -17.37
CA PHE A 262 1.70 -2.78 -16.42
C PHE A 262 1.91 -3.86 -15.35
N PHE A 263 1.12 -3.80 -14.29
CA PHE A 263 1.16 -4.75 -13.19
C PHE A 263 -0.21 -5.37 -12.94
N ILE A 264 -0.26 -6.70 -12.94
CA ILE A 264 -1.43 -7.48 -12.51
C ILE A 264 -1.19 -7.97 -11.08
N VAL A 265 -2.09 -7.63 -10.17
CA VAL A 265 -1.86 -7.83 -8.74
C VAL A 265 -3.17 -8.10 -7.98
N PRO A 266 -3.20 -8.95 -6.95
CA PRO A 266 -4.33 -9.02 -6.04
C PRO A 266 -4.37 -7.83 -5.09
N ASP A 267 -5.43 -7.72 -4.29
CA ASP A 267 -5.47 -6.78 -3.16
C ASP A 267 -4.38 -7.12 -2.12
N THR A 268 -3.25 -6.41 -2.19
CA THR A 268 -2.04 -6.63 -1.39
C THR A 268 -1.23 -5.34 -1.23
N GLY A 269 -0.15 -5.37 -0.43
CA GLY A 269 0.73 -4.23 -0.26
C GLY A 269 1.33 -3.71 -1.58
N LEU A 270 1.68 -4.63 -2.49
CA LEU A 270 2.24 -4.28 -3.81
C LEU A 270 1.25 -3.52 -4.71
N PHE A 271 -0.06 -3.69 -4.52
CA PHE A 271 -1.07 -2.89 -5.21
C PHE A 271 -0.95 -1.41 -4.84
N HIS A 272 -0.89 -1.08 -3.55
CA HIS A 272 -0.71 0.31 -3.13
C HIS A 272 0.63 0.90 -3.57
N MET A 273 1.67 0.07 -3.65
CA MET A 273 2.98 0.48 -4.17
C MET A 273 2.94 0.77 -5.66
N SER A 274 2.17 0.04 -6.47
CA SER A 274 2.09 0.35 -7.90
C SER A 274 1.34 1.65 -8.15
N LEU A 275 0.32 1.96 -7.33
CA LEU A 275 -0.33 3.27 -7.37
C LEU A 275 0.63 4.41 -7.05
N SER A 276 1.50 4.27 -6.03
CA SER A 276 2.48 5.31 -5.69
C SER A 276 3.59 5.51 -6.72
N LEU A 277 3.82 4.50 -7.55
CA LEU A 277 4.79 4.52 -8.64
C LEU A 277 4.16 4.91 -9.98
N LYS A 278 2.84 5.14 -10.01
CA LYS A 278 2.05 5.44 -11.21
C LYS A 278 2.16 4.37 -12.30
N THR A 279 2.44 3.13 -11.93
CA THR A 279 2.45 2.00 -12.87
C THR A 279 1.02 1.66 -13.25
N PRO A 280 0.68 1.48 -14.55
CA PRO A 280 -0.63 1.00 -14.95
C PRO A 280 -0.96 -0.31 -14.23
N THR A 281 -2.06 -0.34 -13.49
CA THR A 281 -2.36 -1.44 -12.54
C THR A 281 -3.73 -2.05 -12.78
N PHE A 282 -3.76 -3.36 -12.99
CA PHE A 282 -4.97 -4.18 -12.99
C PHE A 282 -5.05 -4.97 -11.69
N CYS A 283 -6.03 -4.64 -10.84
CA CYS A 283 -6.18 -5.28 -9.54
C CYS A 283 -7.39 -6.19 -9.49
N ILE A 284 -7.22 -7.43 -9.01
CA ILE A 284 -8.32 -8.38 -8.84
C ILE A 284 -8.70 -8.45 -7.36
N PHE A 285 -9.92 -8.03 -7.03
CA PHE A 285 -10.45 -8.05 -5.68
C PHE A 285 -11.43 -9.21 -5.49
N THR A 286 -11.12 -10.10 -4.55
CA THR A 286 -11.93 -11.32 -4.29
C THR A 286 -12.62 -11.34 -2.94
N HIS A 287 -12.39 -10.32 -2.10
CA HIS A 287 -12.98 -10.24 -0.76
C HIS A 287 -13.29 -8.80 -0.36
N THR A 288 -12.32 -7.91 -0.53
CA THR A 288 -12.43 -6.51 -0.14
C THR A 288 -13.11 -5.68 -1.23
N ASN A 289 -14.00 -4.76 -0.85
CA ASN A 289 -14.60 -3.82 -1.79
C ASN A 289 -13.56 -2.77 -2.23
N PRO A 290 -13.32 -2.58 -3.55
CA PRO A 290 -12.27 -1.67 -4.03
C PRO A 290 -12.50 -0.21 -3.62
N LYS A 291 -13.74 0.21 -3.33
CA LYS A 291 -14.05 1.58 -2.87
C LYS A 291 -13.28 1.99 -1.61
N LEU A 292 -12.76 1.04 -0.84
CA LEU A 292 -11.94 1.32 0.33
C LEU A 292 -10.56 1.89 -0.02
N VAL A 293 -10.06 1.59 -1.22
CA VAL A 293 -8.63 1.79 -1.59
C VAL A 293 -8.41 2.28 -3.02
N GLU A 294 -9.49 2.45 -3.80
CA GLU A 294 -9.40 2.94 -5.17
C GLU A 294 -8.78 4.35 -5.21
N PRO A 295 -7.88 4.63 -6.17
CA PRO A 295 -7.35 5.98 -6.36
C PRO A 295 -8.45 6.93 -6.84
N ASP A 296 -8.28 8.23 -6.59
CA ASP A 296 -9.15 9.30 -7.08
C ASP A 296 -8.46 10.24 -8.10
N ASN A 297 -7.32 9.82 -8.63
CA ASN A 297 -6.52 10.58 -9.58
C ASN A 297 -6.66 10.02 -11.00
N ASP A 298 -7.13 10.85 -11.93
CA ASP A 298 -7.30 10.50 -13.35
C ASP A 298 -5.96 10.23 -14.06
N ASP A 299 -4.83 10.70 -13.52
CA ASP A 299 -3.49 10.41 -14.04
C ASP A 299 -3.03 8.96 -13.77
N ILE A 300 -3.73 8.22 -12.91
CA ILE A 300 -3.39 6.83 -12.57
C ILE A 300 -4.21 5.88 -13.43
N ILE A 301 -3.54 5.17 -14.34
CA ILE A 301 -4.18 4.10 -15.13
C ILE A 301 -4.44 2.91 -14.20
N TYR A 302 -5.69 2.77 -13.77
CA TYR A 302 -6.13 1.73 -12.85
C TYR A 302 -7.44 1.10 -13.29
N LYS A 303 -7.55 -0.22 -13.14
CA LYS A 303 -8.81 -0.94 -13.30
C LYS A 303 -8.92 -2.06 -12.26
N ALA A 304 -10.06 -2.12 -11.58
CA ALA A 304 -10.43 -3.22 -10.70
C ALA A 304 -11.24 -4.28 -11.45
N CYS A 305 -11.00 -5.55 -11.15
CA CYS A 305 -11.90 -6.66 -11.46
C CYS A 305 -12.43 -7.23 -10.15
N TYR A 306 -13.75 -7.22 -9.98
CA TYR A 306 -14.41 -7.71 -8.78
C TYR A 306 -15.88 -8.06 -9.05
N ILE A 307 -16.41 -8.98 -8.26
CA ILE A 307 -17.84 -9.31 -8.23
C ILE A 307 -18.30 -9.21 -6.78
N ILE A 308 -19.45 -8.58 -6.55
CA ILE A 308 -20.09 -8.52 -5.23
C ILE A 308 -20.61 -9.90 -4.87
N LYS A 309 -20.32 -10.35 -3.65
CA LYS A 309 -20.73 -11.65 -3.14
C LYS A 309 -22.25 -11.71 -2.97
N GLU A 310 -22.85 -12.82 -3.38
CA GLU A 310 -24.24 -13.15 -3.11
C GLU A 310 -24.34 -14.49 -2.34
N PRO A 311 -25.13 -14.57 -1.24
CA PRO A 311 -25.87 -13.47 -0.61
C PRO A 311 -24.93 -12.40 -0.04
N LYS A 312 -25.41 -11.15 -0.04
CA LYS A 312 -24.63 -10.00 0.45
C LYS A 312 -24.11 -10.20 1.87
N GLU A 313 -22.79 -10.09 2.00
CA GLU A 313 -22.09 -9.97 3.29
C GLU A 313 -21.47 -8.57 3.37
N TYR A 314 -21.45 -7.99 4.55
CA TYR A 314 -20.93 -6.64 4.77
C TYR A 314 -19.67 -6.68 5.63
N ASP A 315 -18.72 -5.82 5.32
CA ASP A 315 -17.56 -5.57 6.17
C ASP A 315 -17.90 -4.67 7.36
N VAL A 316 -16.89 -4.35 8.17
CA VAL A 316 -17.02 -3.47 9.34
C VAL A 316 -17.37 -2.03 9.00
N PHE A 317 -17.30 -1.64 7.73
CA PHE A 317 -17.67 -0.33 7.20
C PHE A 317 -19.05 -0.33 6.55
N GLY A 318 -19.75 -1.47 6.56
CA GLY A 318 -21.06 -1.63 5.92
C GLY A 318 -20.97 -1.72 4.39
N LEU A 319 -19.80 -2.06 3.83
CA LEU A 319 -19.64 -2.30 2.39
C LEU A 319 -19.80 -3.76 2.05
N GLU A 320 -20.41 -4.01 0.90
CA GLU A 320 -20.61 -5.35 0.38
C GLU A 320 -19.25 -5.98 0.05
N ASN A 321 -19.02 -7.17 0.59
CA ASN A 321 -17.85 -7.98 0.32
C ASN A 321 -17.85 -8.47 -1.13
N CYS A 322 -16.65 -8.63 -1.68
CA CYS A 322 -16.44 -9.27 -2.97
C CYS A 322 -16.29 -10.80 -2.82
N THR A 323 -16.30 -11.52 -3.94
CA THR A 323 -16.08 -12.97 -3.99
C THR A 323 -14.94 -13.38 -4.92
N LYS A 324 -14.32 -14.53 -4.63
CA LYS A 324 -13.34 -15.20 -5.50
C LYS A 324 -13.99 -15.92 -6.68
N GLU A 325 -15.31 -16.05 -6.67
CA GLU A 325 -16.12 -16.70 -7.71
C GLU A 325 -16.34 -15.76 -8.90
N ILE A 326 -15.23 -15.28 -9.48
CA ILE A 326 -15.23 -14.46 -10.69
C ILE A 326 -14.97 -15.37 -11.88
N SER A 327 -15.81 -15.32 -12.92
CA SER A 327 -15.57 -16.11 -14.13
C SER A 327 -14.35 -15.59 -14.90
N PHE A 328 -13.71 -16.44 -15.70
CA PHE A 328 -12.61 -15.98 -16.55
C PHE A 328 -13.08 -14.92 -17.56
N GLU A 329 -14.29 -15.05 -18.09
CA GLU A 329 -14.86 -14.10 -19.03
C GLU A 329 -15.04 -12.70 -18.40
N ASP A 330 -15.48 -12.65 -17.13
CA ASP A 330 -15.56 -11.38 -16.40
C ASP A 330 -14.18 -10.75 -16.20
N ILE A 331 -13.17 -11.55 -15.84
CA ILE A 331 -11.78 -11.09 -15.69
C ILE A 331 -11.27 -10.56 -17.03
N LYS A 332 -11.47 -11.31 -18.11
CA LYS A 332 -11.04 -10.96 -19.45
C LYS A 332 -11.67 -9.65 -19.92
N ASN A 333 -12.97 -9.45 -19.72
CA ASN A 333 -13.66 -8.22 -20.12
C ASN A 333 -13.11 -6.99 -19.38
N HIS A 334 -12.84 -7.11 -18.08
CA HIS A 334 -12.19 -6.03 -17.32
C HIS A 334 -10.75 -5.79 -17.77
N LEU A 335 -10.01 -6.86 -18.05
CA LEU A 335 -8.64 -6.79 -18.55
C LEU A 335 -8.58 -6.13 -19.94
N ASP A 336 -9.47 -6.47 -20.87
CA ASP A 336 -9.53 -5.86 -22.19
C ASP A 336 -9.83 -4.36 -22.10
N SER A 337 -10.75 -3.97 -21.19
CA SER A 337 -10.99 -2.55 -20.87
C SER A 337 -9.78 -1.87 -20.23
N PHE A 338 -8.93 -2.59 -19.51
CA PHE A 338 -7.71 -2.04 -18.92
C PHE A 338 -6.61 -1.86 -19.99
N LEU A 339 -6.42 -2.87 -20.85
CA LEU A 339 -5.43 -2.83 -21.92
C LEU A 339 -5.73 -1.74 -22.95
N SER A 340 -6.99 -1.37 -23.17
CA SER A 340 -7.33 -0.23 -24.03
C SER A 340 -6.90 1.12 -23.44
N LEU A 341 -6.85 1.25 -22.11
CA LEU A 341 -6.38 2.46 -21.43
C LEU A 341 -4.86 2.63 -21.52
N ILE A 342 -4.09 1.55 -21.64
CA ILE A 342 -2.62 1.58 -21.75
C ILE A 342 -2.14 1.87 -23.17
N LYS A 343 -2.98 1.58 -24.18
CA LYS A 343 -2.64 1.76 -25.60
C LYS A 343 -2.78 3.20 -26.09
N ASN A 344 -3.52 4.03 -25.34
CA ASN A 344 -3.66 5.47 -25.55
C ASN A 344 -2.64 6.20 -24.66
#